data_AF-A0AAD7C1V4-F1
#
_entry.id   AF-A0AAD7C1V4-F1
#
_cell.length_a   1.000
_cell.length_b   1.000
_cell.length_c   1.000
_cell.angle_alpha   90.00
_cell.angle_beta   90.00
_cell.angle_gamma   90.00
#
_symmetry.space_group_name_H-M   'P 1'
#
loop_
_entity.id
_entity.type
_entity.pdbx_description
1 polymer ?
#
loop_
_entity_poly.entity_id
_entity_poly.type
_entity_poly.pdbx_seq_one_letter_code
_entity_poly.pdbx_strand_id
1 'polypeptide(L)'
;GNMLQLLLSYRYGDYEFRWQKLYGALYRVKGCFGEDRLVVSDPMALQFMVNNANKFGHSPMNSHAFVEFLFGKKNIMSVKGDDISSIDILEMCKY
;
A
#
# COMPACT_ATOMS: atom_id res chain seq x y z
N GLY A 1 -5.90 8.67 -15.59
CA GLY A 1 -5.62 8.84 -14.15
C GLY A 1 -4.15 9.13 -13.96
N ASN A 2 -3.77 9.67 -12.81
CA ASN A 2 -2.37 10.00 -12.46
C ASN A 2 -1.56 8.75 -12.06
N MET A 3 -2.21 7.60 -11.93
CA MET A 3 -1.61 6.33 -11.50
C MET A 3 -0.43 5.84 -12.35
N LEU A 4 -0.40 6.12 -13.66
CA LEU A 4 0.73 5.72 -14.51
C LEU A 4 2.03 6.43 -14.11
N GLN A 5 1.95 7.68 -13.64
CA GLN A 5 3.11 8.44 -13.16
C GLN A 5 3.63 7.90 -11.83
N LEU A 6 2.79 7.22 -11.05
CA LEU A 6 3.18 6.54 -9.81
C LEU A 6 3.81 5.17 -10.08
N LEU A 7 3.24 4.40 -11.02
CA LEU A 7 3.67 3.01 -11.26
C LEU A 7 4.85 2.86 -12.23
N LEU A 8 4.96 3.76 -13.21
CA LEU A 8 5.92 3.66 -14.31
C LEU A 8 6.89 4.85 -14.33
N SER A 9 7.12 5.50 -13.19
CA SER A 9 8.12 6.55 -13.10
C SER A 9 9.52 6.00 -13.34
N TYR A 10 10.35 6.77 -14.04
CA TYR A 10 11.77 6.43 -14.23
C TYR A 10 12.53 6.43 -12.89
N ARG A 11 12.13 7.32 -11.96
CA ARG A 11 12.63 7.35 -10.58
C ARG A 11 11.44 7.34 -9.63
N TYR A 12 11.45 6.35 -8.74
CA TYR A 12 10.47 6.23 -7.68
C TYR A 12 10.51 7.46 -6.76
N GLY A 13 9.34 8.00 -6.39
CA GLY A 13 9.22 9.16 -5.50
C GLY A 13 9.25 10.54 -6.18
N ASP A 14 9.66 10.67 -7.44
CA ASP A 14 9.77 11.99 -8.11
C ASP A 14 8.42 12.73 -8.14
N TYR A 15 7.33 12.00 -8.37
CA TYR A 15 5.98 12.56 -8.44
C TYR A 15 5.36 12.70 -7.05
N GLU A 16 5.56 11.71 -6.18
CA GLU A 16 5.07 11.68 -4.81
C GLU A 16 5.64 12.85 -4.00
N PHE A 17 6.96 13.04 -4.01
CA PHE A 17 7.60 14.15 -3.28
C PHE A 17 7.21 15.51 -3.87
N ARG A 18 7.06 15.60 -5.20
CA ARG A 18 6.59 16.83 -5.85
C ARG A 18 5.16 17.17 -5.45
N TRP A 19 4.26 16.21 -5.48
CA TRP A 19 2.86 16.41 -5.09
C TRP A 19 2.70 16.68 -3.61
N GLN A 20 3.48 15.99 -2.76
CA GLN A 20 3.52 16.27 -1.34
C GLN A 20 3.99 17.72 -1.07
N LYS A 21 4.96 18.22 -1.82
CA LYS A 21 5.41 19.63 -1.71
C LYS A 21 4.35 20.63 -2.19
N LEU A 22 3.58 20.28 -3.22
CA LEU A 22 2.58 21.17 -3.83
C LEU A 22 1.24 21.18 -3.08
N TYR A 23 0.77 20.02 -2.64
CA TYR A 23 -0.57 19.82 -2.07
C TYR A 23 -0.54 19.52 -0.56
N GLY A 24 0.65 19.26 0.00
CA GLY A 24 0.83 18.95 1.41
C GLY A 24 0.74 17.45 1.71
N ALA A 25 0.54 17.13 3.00
CA ALA A 25 0.57 15.76 3.52
C ALA A 25 -0.68 14.92 3.17
N LEU A 26 -1.68 15.51 2.50
CA LEU A 26 -2.91 14.83 2.13
C LEU A 26 -3.38 15.31 0.75
N TYR A 27 -3.42 14.41 -0.23
CA TYR A 27 -3.86 14.76 -1.58
C TYR A 27 -4.56 13.62 -2.31
N ARG A 28 -5.45 13.97 -3.23
CA ARG A 28 -6.23 13.00 -4.02
C ARG A 28 -5.58 12.78 -5.38
N VAL A 29 -5.42 11.51 -5.76
CA VAL A 29 -4.95 11.09 -7.08
C VAL A 29 -6.00 10.24 -7.78
N LYS A 30 -6.12 10.41 -9.10
CA LYS A 30 -6.98 9.58 -9.94
C LYS A 30 -6.28 8.24 -10.21
N GLY A 31 -6.82 7.17 -9.66
CA GLY A 31 -6.42 5.78 -9.87
C GLY A 31 -6.78 5.23 -11.26
N CYS A 32 -6.62 3.92 -11.41
CA CYS A 32 -7.14 3.18 -12.57
C CYS A 32 -8.66 3.11 -12.52
N PHE A 33 -9.31 2.94 -13.69
CA PHE A 33 -10.76 2.77 -13.82
C PHE A 33 -11.62 3.90 -13.22
N GLY A 34 -11.06 5.11 -13.08
CA GLY A 34 -11.80 6.27 -12.56
C GLY A 34 -11.90 6.33 -11.04
N GLU A 35 -11.33 5.36 -10.32
CA GLU A 35 -11.26 5.38 -8.86
C GLU A 35 -10.46 6.60 -8.37
N ASP A 36 -10.93 7.22 -7.30
CA ASP A 36 -10.15 8.20 -6.56
C ASP A 36 -9.39 7.51 -5.44
N ARG A 37 -8.10 7.83 -5.31
CA ARG A 37 -7.25 7.37 -4.20
C ARG A 37 -6.75 8.56 -3.41
N LEU A 38 -6.77 8.41 -2.09
CA LEU A 38 -6.23 9.40 -1.16
C LEU A 38 -4.81 8.99 -0.78
N VAL A 39 -3.85 9.88 -0.98
CA VAL A 39 -2.48 9.70 -0.53
C VAL A 39 -2.31 10.46 0.77
N VAL A 40 -1.82 9.75 1.79
CA VAL A 40 -1.60 10.27 3.15
C VAL A 40 -0.12 10.14 3.48
N SER A 41 0.49 11.24 3.88
CA SER A 41 1.90 11.31 4.29
C SER A 41 2.08 11.89 5.70
N ASP A 42 0.99 12.21 6.40
CA ASP A 42 1.03 12.71 7.76
C ASP A 42 1.33 11.56 8.76
N PRO A 43 2.35 11.70 9.62
CA PRO A 43 2.76 10.62 10.53
C PRO A 43 1.67 10.24 11.54
N MET A 44 0.86 11.20 11.99
CA MET A 44 -0.23 10.93 12.95
C MET A 44 -1.38 10.19 12.28
N ALA A 45 -1.74 10.59 11.06
CA ALA A 45 -2.75 9.92 10.25
C ALA A 45 -2.30 8.49 9.87
N LEU A 46 -1.03 8.30 9.51
CA LEU A 46 -0.46 6.99 9.23
C LEU A 46 -0.51 6.09 10.47
N GLN A 47 -0.09 6.59 11.63
CA GLN A 47 -0.16 5.85 12.89
C GLN A 47 -1.61 5.47 13.22
N PHE A 48 -2.55 6.40 13.03
CA PHE A 48 -3.97 6.14 13.25
C PHE A 48 -4.51 5.06 12.30
N MET A 49 -4.18 5.12 11.00
CA MET A 49 -4.63 4.14 10.02
C MET A 49 -4.08 2.75 10.31
N VAL A 50 -2.79 2.65 10.64
CA VAL A 50 -2.14 1.37 10.98
C VAL A 50 -2.75 0.78 12.24
N ASN A 51 -2.96 1.58 13.29
CA ASN A 51 -3.59 1.12 14.53
C ASN A 51 -5.06 0.74 14.37
N ASN A 52 -5.73 1.24 13.33
CA ASN A 52 -7.12 0.93 13.00
C ASN A 52 -7.24 0.07 11.74
N ALA A 53 -6.32 -0.88 11.53
CA ALA A 53 -6.29 -1.76 10.36
C ALA A 53 -7.62 -2.47 10.07
N ASN A 54 -8.44 -2.75 11.09
CA ASN A 54 -9.78 -3.33 10.91
C ASN A 54 -10.77 -2.39 10.19
N LYS A 55 -10.56 -1.07 10.26
CA LYS A 55 -11.38 -0.06 9.56
C LYS A 55 -10.86 0.23 8.15
N PHE A 56 -9.54 0.14 7.97
CA PHE A 56 -8.88 0.37 6.70
C PHE A 56 -8.51 -0.98 6.06
N GLY A 57 -9.48 -1.59 5.38
CA GLY A 57 -9.23 -2.86 4.68
C GLY A 57 -8.14 -2.71 3.62
N HIS A 58 -7.26 -3.70 3.53
CA HIS A 58 -6.31 -3.78 2.42
C HIS A 58 -7.08 -3.75 1.09
N SER A 59 -6.61 -2.94 0.15
CA SER A 59 -7.25 -2.81 -1.16
C SER A 59 -7.38 -4.19 -1.82
N PRO A 60 -8.52 -4.54 -2.45
CA PRO A 60 -8.66 -5.76 -3.24
C PRO A 60 -7.74 -5.77 -4.47
N MET A 61 -7.18 -4.60 -4.84
CA MET A 61 -6.15 -4.45 -5.86
C MET A 61 -4.73 -4.69 -5.32
N ASN A 62 -4.58 -5.12 -4.06
CA ASN A 62 -3.52 -6.07 -3.73
C ASN A 62 -3.92 -7.40 -4.35
N SER A 63 -3.84 -7.47 -5.69
CA SER A 63 -4.11 -8.74 -6.38
C SER A 63 -3.20 -9.76 -5.73
N HIS A 64 -3.79 -10.83 -5.18
CA HIS A 64 -3.03 -11.98 -4.70
C HIS A 64 -1.96 -12.34 -5.74
N ALA A 65 -2.27 -12.22 -7.05
CA ALA A 65 -1.31 -12.37 -8.14
C ALA A 65 -0.04 -11.48 -8.05
N PHE A 66 -0.14 -10.16 -7.85
CA PHE A 66 1.05 -9.29 -7.80
C PHE A 66 1.85 -9.49 -6.51
N VAL A 67 1.16 -9.67 -5.38
CA VAL A 67 1.82 -9.90 -4.09
C VAL A 67 2.43 -11.31 -4.03
N GLU A 68 1.76 -12.32 -4.58
CA GLU A 68 2.32 -13.67 -4.74
C GLU A 68 3.48 -13.71 -5.72
N PHE A 69 3.42 -12.94 -6.81
CA PHE A 69 4.53 -12.84 -7.77
C PHE A 69 5.78 -12.27 -7.13
N LEU A 70 5.65 -11.22 -6.30
CA LEU A 70 6.80 -10.56 -5.66
C LEU A 70 7.28 -11.25 -4.39
N PHE A 71 6.36 -11.77 -3.56
CA PHE A 71 6.65 -12.24 -2.21
C PHE A 71 6.36 -13.74 -2.00
N GLY A 72 5.96 -14.46 -3.04
CA GLY A 72 5.57 -15.86 -2.95
C GLY A 72 4.18 -16.06 -2.33
N LYS A 73 3.69 -17.31 -2.41
CA LYS A 73 2.40 -17.71 -1.82
C LYS A 73 2.48 -17.64 -0.29
N LYS A 74 1.38 -17.23 0.36
CA LYS A 74 1.26 -17.07 1.82
C LYS A 74 2.28 -16.08 2.43
N ASN A 75 2.23 -14.83 1.99
CA ASN A 75 2.98 -13.73 2.61
C ASN A 75 2.13 -13.00 3.67
N ILE A 76 2.81 -12.33 4.62
CA ILE A 76 2.19 -11.53 5.69
C ILE A 76 1.23 -10.47 5.13
N MET A 77 1.54 -9.94 3.94
CA MET A 77 0.75 -8.89 3.28
C MET A 77 -0.61 -9.38 2.74
N SER A 78 -0.80 -10.70 2.64
CA SER A 78 -2.05 -11.34 2.21
C SER A 78 -2.91 -11.82 3.38
N VAL A 79 -2.45 -11.65 4.61
CA VAL A 79 -3.12 -12.19 5.80
C VAL A 79 -4.04 -11.14 6.39
N LYS A 80 -5.31 -11.49 6.53
CA LYS A 80 -6.37 -10.59 7.00
C LYS A 80 -6.56 -10.77 8.50
N GLY A 81 -6.21 -9.73 9.27
CA GLY A 81 -6.71 -9.42 10.63
C GLY A 81 -6.48 -10.44 11.74
N ASP A 82 -7.01 -11.65 11.61
CA ASP A 82 -7.07 -12.66 12.66
C ASP A 82 -6.01 -13.77 12.50
N ASP A 83 -5.36 -13.85 11.35
CA ASP A 83 -4.41 -14.93 11.02
C ASP A 83 -2.93 -14.53 11.16
N ILE A 84 -2.63 -13.27 11.52
CA ILE A 84 -1.24 -12.76 11.61
C ILE A 84 -0.48 -13.43 12.76
N SER A 85 -1.17 -13.82 13.84
CA SER A 85 -0.59 -14.56 14.97
C SER A 85 -0.21 -16.00 14.65
N SER A 86 -0.62 -16.52 13.49
CA SER A 86 -0.40 -17.91 13.07
C SER A 86 0.76 -18.06 12.07
N ILE A 87 1.44 -16.97 11.71
CA ILE A 87 2.56 -16.98 10.78
C ILE A 87 3.86 -17.11 11.58
N ASP A 88 4.41 -18.33 11.63
CA ASP A 88 5.72 -18.59 12.21
C ASP A 88 6.79 -17.83 11.40
N ILE A 89 7.34 -16.76 12.00
CA ILE A 89 8.43 -15.94 11.43
C ILE A 89 9.64 -16.82 11.03
N LEU A 90 9.80 -17.98 11.68
CA LEU A 90 10.84 -18.99 11.39
C LEU A 90 10.71 -19.65 10.01
N GLU A 91 9.53 -19.67 9.39
CA GLU A 91 9.35 -20.26 8.06
C GLU A 91 9.71 -19.27 6.93
N MET A 92 9.64 -17.96 7.19
CA MET A 92 10.00 -16.92 6.21
C MET A 92 11.51 -16.78 5.97
N CYS A 93 12.37 -17.18 6.91
CA CYS A 93 13.83 -17.08 6.75
C CYS A 93 14.48 -18.29 6.06
N LYS A 94 13.69 -19.19 5.45
CA LYS A 94 14.20 -20.39 4.77
C LYS A 94 14.47 -20.22 3.27
N TYR A 95 14.30 -19.01 2.72
CA TYR A 95 14.60 -18.69 1.32
C TYR A 95 15.61 -17.55 1.20
#